data_AF-A0A9D2GXR7-F1
#
_entry.id   AF-A0A9D2GXR7-F1
#
_cell.length_a   1.000
_cell.length_b   1.000
_cell.length_c   1.000
_cell.angle_alpha   90.00
_cell.angle_beta   90.00
_cell.angle_gamma   90.00
#
_symmetry.space_group_name_H-M   'P 1'
#
loop_
_entity.id
_entity.type
_entity.pdbx_description
1 polymer ?
#
loop_
_entity_poly.entity_id
_entity_poly.type
_entity_poly.pdbx_seq_one_letter_code
_entity_poly.pdbx_strand_id
1 'polypeptide(L)'
;MKASTKNFTLAAVLAAVLMCACTSGQKSGVTALSVDLSPSEIPFGELFSEMELVPLKTTDSCLLMGVDKVVAFENRLYVFDGQRPALYEFDEEGRFVRQISRKGNGPGEYQLICDFMIDKDRRNIMPYNSY
;
A
#
# COMPACT_ATOMS: atom_id res chain seq x y z
N MET A 1 -8.87 -78.62 -1.68
CA MET A 1 -9.25 -77.21 -1.91
C MET A 1 -8.41 -76.31 -1.01
N LYS A 2 -7.22 -75.86 -1.45
CA LYS A 2 -6.44 -74.82 -0.76
C LYS A 2 -6.66 -73.52 -1.52
N ALA A 3 -7.79 -72.88 -1.27
CA ALA A 3 -8.07 -71.57 -1.85
C ALA A 3 -7.11 -70.55 -1.25
N SER A 4 -6.22 -70.07 -2.12
CA SER A 4 -5.34 -68.92 -2.07
C SER A 4 -5.31 -68.07 -0.79
N THR A 5 -4.62 -68.54 0.24
CA THR A 5 -4.19 -67.73 1.39
C THR A 5 -3.35 -66.53 0.95
N LYS A 6 -2.65 -66.65 -0.19
CA LYS A 6 -1.84 -65.60 -0.82
C LYS A 6 -2.67 -64.40 -1.30
N ASN A 7 -3.87 -64.63 -1.83
CA ASN A 7 -4.75 -63.55 -2.29
C ASN A 7 -5.35 -62.78 -1.11
N PHE A 8 -5.63 -63.47 0.00
CA PHE A 8 -6.13 -62.84 1.22
C PHE A 8 -5.06 -61.99 1.90
N THR A 9 -3.81 -62.48 1.96
CA THR A 9 -2.68 -61.67 2.44
C THR A 9 -2.38 -60.49 1.53
N LEU A 10 -2.50 -60.65 0.21
CA LEU A 10 -2.29 -59.54 -0.74
C LEU A 10 -3.37 -58.46 -0.59
N ALA A 11 -4.63 -58.86 -0.43
CA ALA A 11 -5.74 -57.92 -0.20
C ALA A 11 -5.59 -57.18 1.14
N ALA A 12 -5.15 -57.87 2.20
CA ALA A 12 -4.90 -57.26 3.50
C ALA A 12 -3.75 -56.23 3.46
N VAL A 13 -2.67 -56.52 2.74
CA VAL A 13 -1.56 -55.58 2.53
C VAL A 13 -2.02 -54.36 1.71
N LEU A 14 -2.80 -54.57 0.65
CA LEU A 14 -3.32 -53.48 -0.18
C LEU A 14 -4.26 -52.55 0.60
N ALA A 15 -5.13 -53.12 1.45
CA ALA A 15 -6.03 -52.35 2.32
C ALA A 15 -5.27 -51.55 3.38
N ALA A 16 -4.19 -52.11 3.94
CA ALA A 16 -3.33 -51.39 4.88
C ALA A 16 -2.61 -50.20 4.22
N VAL A 17 -2.13 -50.36 2.98
CA VAL A 17 -1.51 -49.28 2.19
C VAL A 17 -2.53 -48.16 1.88
N LEU A 18 -3.77 -48.53 1.53
CA LEU A 18 -4.85 -47.56 1.27
C LEU A 18 -5.26 -46.79 2.54
N MET A 19 -5.22 -47.41 3.72
CA MET A 19 -5.50 -46.73 5.00
C MET A 19 -4.37 -45.79 5.44
N CYS A 20 -3.13 -45.99 4.98
CA CYS A 20 -2.01 -45.07 5.23
C CYS A 20 -2.00 -43.86 4.28
N ALA A 21 -2.72 -43.92 3.15
CA ALA A 21 -2.73 -42.85 2.15
C ALA A 21 -3.55 -41.62 2.57
N CYS A 22 -4.31 -41.69 3.67
CA CYS A 22 -5.03 -40.56 4.23
C CYS A 22 -4.30 -40.04 5.48
N THR A 23 -3.27 -39.23 5.29
CA THR A 23 -2.65 -38.47 6.38
C THR A 23 -2.79 -36.96 6.17
N SER A 24 -3.67 -36.41 7.01
CA SER A 24 -3.82 -35.03 7.49
C SER A 24 -3.93 -33.88 6.48
N GLY A 25 -5.07 -33.18 6.56
CA GLY A 25 -5.30 -31.89 5.92
C GLY A 25 -4.14 -30.91 6.16
N GLN A 26 -3.55 -30.48 5.06
CA GLN A 26 -2.47 -29.53 5.02
C GLN A 26 -3.01 -28.17 5.51
N LYS A 27 -2.83 -27.86 6.81
CA LYS A 27 -2.96 -26.48 7.27
C LYS A 27 -1.78 -25.72 6.67
N SER A 28 -2.04 -25.01 5.58
CA SER A 28 -1.08 -24.14 4.92
C SER A 28 -0.46 -23.22 5.97
N GLY A 29 0.85 -23.33 6.16
CA GLY A 29 1.61 -22.61 7.20
C GLY A 29 1.76 -21.13 6.87
N VAL A 30 0.64 -20.41 6.81
CA VAL A 30 0.63 -18.96 6.63
C VAL A 30 0.71 -18.34 8.03
N THR A 31 1.81 -17.65 8.30
CA THR A 31 1.90 -16.78 9.48
C THR A 31 0.94 -15.62 9.27
N ALA A 32 -0.20 -15.67 9.95
CA ALA A 32 -1.16 -14.58 9.98
C ALA A 32 -0.87 -13.68 11.19
N LEU A 33 -0.69 -12.37 10.95
CA LEU A 33 -0.72 -11.38 12.01
C LEU A 33 -2.19 -11.11 12.37
N SER A 34 -2.60 -11.50 13.56
CA SER A 34 -3.92 -11.13 14.08
C SER A 34 -3.83 -9.74 14.70
N VAL A 35 -4.55 -8.77 14.13
CA VAL A 35 -4.70 -7.42 14.69
C VAL A 35 -6.11 -7.31 15.26
N ASP A 36 -6.21 -6.84 16.50
CA ASP A 36 -7.51 -6.51 17.08
C ASP A 36 -8.00 -5.18 16.48
N LEU A 37 -9.21 -5.20 15.92
CA LEU A 37 -9.88 -4.04 15.33
C LEU A 37 -11.05 -3.56 16.20
N SER A 38 -11.13 -4.04 17.44
CA SER A 38 -12.11 -3.54 18.40
C SER A 38 -11.89 -2.03 18.63
N PRO A 39 -12.97 -1.22 18.72
CA PRO A 39 -12.82 0.21 18.97
C PRO A 39 -12.14 0.45 20.32
N SER A 40 -11.06 1.22 20.31
CA SER A 40 -10.38 1.70 21.51
C SER A 40 -10.31 3.23 21.49
N GLU A 41 -10.70 3.88 22.57
CA GLU A 41 -10.50 5.32 22.74
C GLU A 41 -9.09 5.56 23.27
N ILE A 42 -8.17 5.99 22.39
CA ILE A 42 -6.82 6.41 22.77
C ILE A 42 -6.80 7.95 22.73
N PRO A 43 -6.41 8.64 23.81
CA PRO A 43 -6.28 10.09 23.79
C PRO A 43 -5.30 10.52 22.69
N PHE A 44 -5.67 11.56 21.94
CA PHE A 44 -4.86 12.02 20.80
C PHE A 44 -3.42 12.37 21.19
N GLY A 45 -3.23 12.93 22.41
CA GLY A 45 -1.90 13.28 22.94
C GLY A 45 -1.02 12.09 23.35
N GLU A 46 -1.57 10.88 23.42
CA GLU A 46 -0.78 9.66 23.66
C GLU A 46 -0.26 9.03 22.35
N LEU A 47 -0.83 9.41 21.20
CA LEU A 47 -0.47 8.87 19.89
C LEU A 47 0.79 9.52 19.30
N PHE A 48 1.05 10.78 19.64
CA PHE A 48 2.12 11.57 19.05
C PHE A 48 2.90 12.30 20.15
N SER A 49 4.23 12.28 20.09
CA SER A 49 5.08 13.03 21.03
C SER A 49 5.02 14.54 20.78
N GLU A 50 4.84 14.94 19.52
CA GLU A 50 4.83 16.33 19.06
C GLU A 50 3.79 16.50 17.95
N MET A 51 3.21 17.70 17.86
CA MET A 51 2.27 18.07 16.82
C MET A 51 2.58 19.47 16.32
N GLU A 52 2.63 19.62 15.00
CA GLU A 52 2.85 20.90 14.34
C GLU A 52 1.73 21.17 13.33
N LEU A 53 1.29 22.43 13.27
CA LEU A 53 0.35 22.90 12.26
C LEU A 53 1.11 23.73 11.23
N VAL A 54 1.18 23.23 10.00
CA VAL A 54 1.81 23.93 8.88
C VAL A 54 0.73 24.50 7.95
N PRO A 55 0.45 25.81 7.99
CA PRO A 55 -0.53 26.41 7.10
C PRO A 55 0.05 26.53 5.69
N LEU A 56 -0.58 25.88 4.71
CA LEU A 56 -0.18 26.02 3.31
C LEU A 56 -0.62 27.37 2.76
N LYS A 57 0.33 28.19 2.30
CA LYS A 57 0.04 29.49 1.71
C LYS A 57 -0.56 29.31 0.31
N THR A 58 -1.79 29.78 0.15
CA THR A 58 -2.53 29.73 -1.12
C THR A 58 -2.41 31.05 -1.87
N THR A 59 -2.09 30.98 -3.16
CA THR A 59 -2.12 32.08 -4.13
C THR A 59 -2.77 31.57 -5.41
N ASP A 60 -3.03 32.45 -6.38
CA ASP A 60 -3.56 32.04 -7.69
C ASP A 60 -2.69 30.97 -8.39
N SER A 61 -1.39 30.92 -8.07
CA SER A 61 -0.44 29.93 -8.59
C SER A 61 -0.49 28.56 -7.90
N CYS A 62 -1.17 28.46 -6.74
CA CYS A 62 -1.27 27.25 -5.92
C CYS A 62 -2.63 27.14 -5.23
N LEU A 63 -3.72 27.36 -5.97
CA LEU A 63 -5.08 27.16 -5.47
C LEU A 63 -5.36 25.68 -5.26
N LEU A 64 -5.46 25.28 -3.99
CA LEU A 64 -5.82 23.93 -3.54
C LEU A 64 -7.33 23.82 -3.38
N MET A 65 -7.93 22.77 -3.96
CA MET A 65 -9.36 22.46 -3.89
C MET A 65 -9.64 21.20 -3.08
N GLY A 66 -8.95 20.08 -3.38
CA GLY A 66 -9.11 18.82 -2.67
C GLY A 66 -7.77 18.13 -2.48
N VAL A 67 -7.16 18.31 -1.30
CA VAL A 67 -5.87 17.68 -0.98
C VAL A 67 -6.11 16.20 -0.66
N ASP A 68 -5.67 15.34 -1.57
CA ASP A 68 -5.85 13.89 -1.45
C ASP A 68 -4.63 13.23 -0.79
N LYS A 69 -3.45 13.81 -0.96
CA LYS A 69 -2.19 13.24 -0.46
C LYS A 69 -1.16 14.30 -0.12
N VAL A 70 -0.51 14.13 1.03
CA VAL A 70 0.66 14.90 1.46
C VAL A 70 1.78 13.94 1.82
N VAL A 71 2.98 14.19 1.31
CA VAL A 71 4.18 13.43 1.67
C VAL A 71 5.28 14.40 2.07
N ALA A 72 5.83 14.23 3.28
CA ALA A 72 7.01 14.96 3.73
C ALA A 72 8.29 14.21 3.32
N PHE A 73 9.24 14.90 2.69
CA PHE A 73 10.53 14.34 2.29
C PHE A 73 11.57 15.46 2.11
N GLU A 74 12.77 15.29 2.69
CA GLU A 74 13.90 16.24 2.59
C GLU A 74 13.50 17.71 2.81
N ASN A 75 12.84 18.00 3.93
CA ASN A 75 12.43 19.35 4.30
C ASN A 75 11.52 20.03 3.27
N ARG A 76 10.67 19.22 2.63
CA ARG A 76 9.63 19.63 1.70
C ARG A 76 8.34 18.89 1.96
N LEU A 77 7.24 19.53 1.62
CA LEU A 77 5.91 18.94 1.59
C LEU A 77 5.46 18.82 0.13
N TYR A 78 5.15 17.60 -0.29
CA TYR A 78 4.63 17.29 -1.62
C TYR A 78 3.12 17.07 -1.50
N VAL A 79 2.35 17.95 -2.12
CA VAL A 79 0.89 18.03 -1.93
C VAL A 79 0.22 17.75 -3.27
N PHE A 80 -0.60 16.71 -3.32
CA PHE A 80 -1.40 16.36 -4.47
C PHE A 80 -2.84 16.82 -4.27
N ASP A 81 -3.31 17.66 -5.19
CA ASP A 81 -4.72 18.05 -5.31
C ASP A 81 -5.40 17.14 -6.32
N GLY A 82 -6.28 16.25 -5.85
CA GLY A 82 -6.99 15.31 -6.72
C GLY A 82 -8.20 15.91 -7.41
N GLN A 83 -8.81 16.94 -6.81
CA GLN A 83 -9.97 17.62 -7.41
C GLN A 83 -9.55 18.51 -8.58
N ARG A 84 -8.38 19.14 -8.49
CA ARG A 84 -7.69 19.79 -9.59
C ARG A 84 -6.32 19.12 -9.78
N PRO A 85 -6.24 17.98 -10.51
CA PRO A 85 -5.06 17.14 -10.64
C PRO A 85 -3.76 17.92 -10.85
N ALA A 86 -3.04 18.15 -9.76
CA ALA A 86 -1.82 18.92 -9.73
C ALA A 86 -0.97 18.51 -8.52
N LEU A 87 0.34 18.44 -8.73
CA LEU A 87 1.31 18.11 -7.71
C LEU A 87 2.15 19.37 -7.41
N TYR A 88 2.14 19.79 -6.17
CA TYR A 88 2.80 20.98 -5.69
C TYR A 88 3.91 20.63 -4.69
N GLU A 89 4.96 21.44 -4.70
CA GLU A 89 6.04 21.42 -3.72
C GLU A 89 5.91 22.66 -2.83
N PHE A 90 5.90 22.43 -1.52
CA PHE A 90 5.96 23.46 -0.48
C PHE A 90 7.21 23.22 0.39
N ASP A 91 7.71 24.27 1.04
CA ASP A 91 8.70 24.11 2.10
C ASP A 91 8.04 23.68 3.43
N GLU A 92 8.86 23.43 4.46
CA GLU A 92 8.37 22.98 5.78
C GLU A 92 7.49 24.02 6.47
N GLU A 93 7.63 25.30 6.13
CA GLU A 93 6.77 26.37 6.67
C GLU A 93 5.49 26.59 5.84
N GLY A 94 5.22 25.71 4.87
CA GLY A 94 4.01 25.75 4.04
C GLY A 94 4.02 26.83 2.97
N ARG A 95 5.19 27.39 2.62
CA ARG A 95 5.30 28.36 1.52
C ARG A 95 5.44 27.63 0.19
N PHE A 96 4.70 28.09 -0.81
CA PHE A 96 4.72 27.52 -2.15
C PHE A 96 6.11 27.66 -2.79
N VAL A 97 6.66 26.53 -3.27
CA VAL A 97 7.94 26.48 -3.99
C VAL A 97 7.69 26.42 -5.49
N ARG A 98 6.95 25.40 -5.96
CA ARG A 98 6.60 25.24 -7.38
C ARG A 98 5.50 24.20 -7.59
N GLN A 99 4.91 24.24 -8.78
CA GLN A 99 4.10 23.14 -9.30
C GLN A 99 5.01 22.17 -10.07
N ILE A 100 5.02 20.90 -9.68
CA ILE A 100 5.85 19.84 -10.29
C ILE A 100 5.21 19.35 -11.59
N SER A 101 3.89 19.20 -11.60
CA SER A 101 3.17 18.77 -12.79
C SER A 101 2.61 19.94 -13.57
N ARG A 102 2.54 19.80 -14.90
CA ARG A 102 1.78 20.74 -15.74
C ARG A 102 0.83 19.94 -16.62
N LYS A 103 -0.42 20.40 -16.71
CA LYS A 103 -1.40 19.78 -17.58
C LYS A 103 -1.05 20.06 -19.04
N GLY A 104 -0.95 19.02 -19.87
CA GLY A 104 -0.70 19.18 -21.30
C GLY A 104 -0.19 17.91 -21.99
N ASN A 105 0.40 18.09 -23.18
CA ASN A 105 0.84 17.03 -24.09
C ASN A 105 2.32 17.12 -24.47
N GLY A 106 3.04 18.14 -24.00
CA GLY A 106 4.46 18.32 -24.23
C GLY A 106 5.34 17.41 -23.36
N PRO A 107 6.65 17.34 -23.63
CA PRO A 107 7.60 16.64 -22.77
C PRO A 107 7.52 17.15 -21.32
N GLY A 108 7.26 16.25 -20.37
CA GLY A 108 7.11 16.59 -18.95
C GLY A 108 5.73 17.14 -18.54
N GLU A 109 4.79 17.23 -19.47
CA GLU A 109 3.39 17.52 -19.18
C GLU A 109 2.57 16.24 -19.02
N TYR A 110 1.48 16.33 -18.27
CA TYR A 110 0.61 15.20 -17.94
C TYR A 110 -0.82 15.53 -18.38
N GLN A 111 -1.50 14.60 -19.05
CA GLN A 111 -2.93 14.80 -19.35
C GLN A 111 -3.78 14.70 -18.08
N LEU A 112 -3.42 13.75 -17.22
CA LEU A 112 -4.05 13.48 -15.95
C LEU A 112 -2.98 12.97 -14.97
N ILE A 113 -3.15 13.25 -13.68
CA ILE A 113 -2.35 12.64 -12.62
C ILE A 113 -3.34 12.09 -11.61
N CYS A 114 -3.12 10.86 -11.18
CA CYS A 114 -3.98 10.19 -10.20
C CYS A 114 -3.27 9.92 -8.87
N ASP A 115 -1.93 9.86 -8.86
CA ASP A 115 -1.12 9.72 -7.65
C ASP A 115 0.33 10.15 -7.95
N PHE A 116 1.20 10.10 -6.94
CA PHE A 116 2.64 10.22 -7.09
C PHE A 116 3.39 9.34 -6.07
N MET A 117 4.64 9.02 -6.36
CA MET A 117 5.55 8.45 -5.36
C MET A 117 6.87 9.21 -5.30
N ILE A 118 7.60 9.01 -4.21
CA ILE A 118 8.95 9.51 -4.04
C ILE A 118 9.89 8.31 -3.99
N ASP A 119 10.74 8.19 -5.00
CA ASP A 119 11.90 7.31 -4.97
C ASP A 119 12.97 7.97 -4.09
N LYS A 120 13.05 7.50 -2.84
CA LYS A 120 13.95 8.09 -1.82
C LYS A 120 15.42 7.89 -2.16
N ASP A 121 15.77 6.78 -2.82
CA ASP A 121 17.16 6.47 -3.16
C ASP A 121 17.67 7.39 -4.28
N ARG A 122 16.81 7.67 -5.27
CA ARG A 122 17.13 8.56 -6.39
C ARG A 122 16.69 10.01 -6.16
N ARG A 123 16.03 10.31 -5.05
CA ARG A 123 15.46 11.62 -4.69
C ARG A 123 14.57 12.19 -5.79
N ASN A 124 13.76 11.34 -6.40
CA ASN A 124 12.92 11.69 -7.54
C ASN A 124 11.44 11.56 -7.21
N ILE A 125 10.67 12.55 -7.64
CA ILE A 125 9.21 12.57 -7.55
C ILE A 125 8.66 12.01 -8.86
N MET A 126 7.84 10.96 -8.77
CA MET A 126 7.28 10.24 -9.90
C MET A 126 5.75 10.36 -9.89
N PRO A 127 5.17 11.30 -10.66
CA PRO A 127 3.73 11.34 -10.85
C PRO A 127 3.24 10.15 -11.67
N TYR A 128 2.09 9.61 -11.30
CA TYR A 128 1.39 8.55 -12.03
C TYR A 128 0.27 9.14 -12.88
N ASN A 129 0.28 8.80 -14.17
CA ASN A 129 -0.80 9.10 -15.09
C ASN A 129 -1.80 7.93 -15.11
N SER A 130 -3.09 8.22 -15.15
CA SER A 130 -4.11 7.24 -15.50
C SER A 130 -4.34 7.27 -17.00
N TYR A 131 -4.15 6.13 -17.66
CA TYR A 131 -4.40 5.94 -19.10
C TYR A 131 -5.88 6.11 -19.46
#